data_AF-A0A6H9RNB9-F1
#
_entry.id   AF-A0A6H9RNB9-F1
#
_cell.length_a   1.000
_cell.length_b   1.000
_cell.length_c   1.000
_cell.angle_alpha   90.00
_cell.angle_beta   90.00
_cell.angle_gamma   90.00
#
_symmetry.space_group_name_H-M   'P 1'
#
loop_
_entity.id
_entity.type
_entity.pdbx_description
1 polymer ?
#
loop_
_entity_poly.entity_id
_entity_poly.type
_entity_poly.pdbx_seq_one_letter_code
_entity_poly.pdbx_strand_id
1 'polypeptide(L)' 'MSTILHEDVGSGILRRMKEGGFDFASVHPIEFYAIFPDRARALKATHNFRGESLHAQVTERDEGDWYLQVSKVMHV' A
#
# COMPACT_ATOMS: atom_id res chain seq x y z
N MET A 1 7.40 -20.66 -14.96
CA MET A 1 8.34 -19.84 -14.15
C MET A 1 8.32 -18.44 -14.74
N SER A 2 7.68 -17.50 -14.05
CA SER A 2 7.53 -16.10 -14.48
C SER A 2 8.40 -15.25 -13.57
N THR A 3 9.68 -15.14 -13.90
CA THR A 3 10.70 -14.41 -13.12
C THR A 3 11.21 -13.17 -13.86
N ILE A 4 10.37 -12.60 -14.72
CA ILE A 4 10.66 -11.35 -15.42
C ILE A 4 9.60 -10.35 -14.94
N LEU A 5 10.01 -9.14 -14.56
CA LEU A 5 9.20 -7.92 -14.35
C LEU A 5 9.03 -7.36 -12.91
N HIS A 6 9.80 -7.78 -11.89
CA HIS A 6 9.75 -7.06 -10.59
C HIS A 6 11.01 -6.22 -10.29
N GLU A 7 12.21 -6.69 -10.60
CA GLU A 7 13.45 -5.97 -10.26
C GLU A 7 13.71 -4.71 -11.12
N ASP A 8 13.44 -4.75 -12.42
CA ASP A 8 13.77 -3.63 -13.33
C ASP A 8 12.78 -2.46 -13.28
N VAL A 9 11.52 -2.70 -12.89
CA VAL A 9 10.51 -1.64 -12.79
C VAL A 9 10.76 -0.80 -11.53
N GLY A 10 11.21 -1.42 -10.44
CA GLY A 10 11.47 -0.73 -9.18
C GLY A 10 12.64 0.25 -9.27
N SER A 11 13.77 -0.17 -9.84
CA SER A 11 14.99 0.65 -9.87
C SER A 11 14.84 1.92 -10.72
N GLY A 12 14.16 1.81 -11.87
CA GLY A 12 13.90 2.94 -12.75
C GLY A 12 12.97 3.98 -12.15
N ILE A 13 11.96 3.55 -11.39
CA ILE A 13 11.00 4.45 -10.71
C ILE A 13 11.70 5.15 -9.54
N LEU A 14 12.43 4.43 -8.71
CA LEU A 14 13.17 5.00 -7.58
C LEU A 14 14.18 6.06 -8.03
N ARG A 15 14.89 5.82 -9.14
CA ARG A 15 15.82 6.81 -9.70
C ARG A 15 15.11 8.10 -10.13
N ARG A 16 13.99 8.00 -10.85
CA ARG A 16 13.21 9.17 -11.27
C ARG A 16 12.62 9.94 -10.09
N MET A 17 12.19 9.22 -9.04
CA MET A 17 11.72 9.85 -7.81
C MET A 17 12.86 10.65 -7.15
N LYS A 18 14.08 10.09 -7.05
CA LYS A 18 15.26 10.79 -6.52
C LYS A 18 15.60 12.05 -7.32
N GLU A 19 15.66 11.92 -8.65
CA GLU A 19 15.96 13.02 -9.57
C GLU A 19 14.89 14.13 -9.50
N GLY A 20 13.64 13.76 -9.18
CA GLY A 20 12.53 14.69 -8.92
C GLY A 20 12.53 15.36 -7.55
N GLY A 21 13.56 15.11 -6.71
CA GLY A 21 13.67 15.72 -5.38
C GLY A 21 12.99 14.94 -4.25
N PHE A 22 12.59 13.69 -4.47
CA PHE A 22 12.06 12.84 -3.42
C PHE A 22 13.17 12.48 -2.42
N ASP A 23 12.99 12.86 -1.16
CA ASP A 23 13.92 12.57 -0.08
C ASP A 23 13.63 11.21 0.56
N PHE A 24 14.31 10.15 0.15
CA PHE A 24 14.12 8.81 0.72
C PHE A 24 14.44 8.71 2.22
N ALA A 25 15.21 9.65 2.81
CA ALA A 25 15.49 9.66 4.24
C ALA A 25 14.33 10.21 5.08
N SER A 26 13.35 10.87 4.44
CA SER A 26 12.13 11.34 5.08
C SER A 26 11.12 10.21 5.29
N VAL A 27 10.28 10.34 6.33
CA VAL A 27 9.14 9.46 6.57
C VAL A 27 8.09 9.70 5.48
N HIS A 28 7.92 8.73 4.58
CA HIS A 28 6.90 8.79 3.53
C HIS A 28 5.75 7.85 3.86
N PRO A 29 4.53 8.35 4.08
CA PRO A 29 3.36 7.50 4.17
C PRO A 29 3.06 6.95 2.77
N ILE A 30 3.06 5.64 2.64
CA ILE A 30 2.53 4.94 1.46
C ILE A 30 1.13 4.47 1.78
N GLU A 31 0.16 4.85 0.95
CA GLU A 31 -1.22 4.42 1.06
C GLU A 31 -1.52 3.29 0.08
N PHE A 32 -1.98 2.17 0.60
CA PHE A 32 -2.46 1.03 -0.16
C PHE A 32 -3.98 0.96 -0.08
N TYR A 33 -4.63 0.69 -1.21
CA TYR A 33 -6.07 0.54 -1.30
C TYR A 33 -6.42 -0.85 -1.87
N ALA A 34 -7.34 -1.54 -1.23
CA ALA A 34 -7.86 -2.83 -1.68
C ALA A 34 -9.40 -2.83 -1.60
N ILE A 35 -10.04 -3.51 -2.54
CA ILE A 35 -11.50 -3.63 -2.60
C ILE A 35 -11.87 -5.07 -2.27
N PHE A 36 -12.81 -5.24 -1.36
CA PHE A 36 -13.35 -6.51 -0.93
C PHE A 36 -14.86 -6.56 -1.19
N PRO A 37 -15.41 -7.71 -1.58
CA PRO A 37 -16.85 -7.83 -1.84
C PRO A 37 -17.69 -7.92 -0.55
N ASP A 38 -17.04 -8.07 0.61
CA ASP A 38 -17.73 -8.10 1.90
C ASP A 38 -16.84 -7.60 3.05
N ARG A 39 -17.52 -7.14 4.09
CA ARG A 39 -16.95 -6.59 5.31
C ARG A 39 -15.99 -7.54 6.02
N ALA A 40 -16.34 -8.83 6.10
CA ALA A 40 -15.60 -9.80 6.90
C ALA A 40 -14.20 -10.03 6.31
N ARG A 41 -14.09 -10.09 4.99
CA ARG A 41 -12.81 -10.17 4.29
C ARG A 41 -11.97 -8.90 4.45
N ALA A 42 -12.58 -7.72 4.35
CA ALA A 42 -11.89 -6.46 4.57
C ALA A 42 -11.30 -6.36 6.00
N LEU A 43 -12.11 -6.69 7.02
CA LEU A 43 -11.66 -6.71 8.42
C LEU A 43 -10.56 -7.73 8.67
N LYS A 44 -10.68 -8.94 8.12
CA LYS A 44 -9.65 -9.96 8.25
C LYS A 44 -8.31 -9.48 7.67
N ALA A 45 -8.35 -8.79 6.53
CA ALA A 45 -7.15 -8.21 5.92
C ALA A 45 -6.53 -7.12 6.81
N THR A 46 -7.34 -6.25 7.43
CA THR A 46 -6.88 -5.27 8.42
C THR A 46 -6.13 -5.95 9.58
N HIS A 47 -6.70 -6.99 10.19
CA HIS A 47 -6.09 -7.68 11.33
C HIS A 47 -4.81 -8.45 10.96
N ASN A 48 -4.70 -8.91 9.71
CA ASN A 48 -3.51 -9.61 9.23
C ASN A 48 -2.38 -8.64 8.84
N PHE A 49 -2.65 -7.36 8.71
CA PHE A 49 -1.63 -6.38 8.35
C PHE A 49 -0.76 -6.05 9.59
N ARG A 50 0.51 -6.46 9.55
CA ARG A 50 1.48 -6.36 10.67
C ARG A 50 2.69 -5.47 10.35
N GLY A 51 2.44 -4.24 9.91
CA GLY A 51 3.48 -3.23 9.62
C GLY A 51 3.84 -2.35 10.82
N GLU A 52 4.96 -1.63 10.73
CA GLU A 52 5.59 -0.87 11.83
C GLU A 52 4.92 0.48 12.16
N SER A 53 4.01 0.99 11.33
CA SER A 53 3.25 2.22 11.61
C SER A 53 1.99 2.24 10.76
N LEU A 54 0.80 2.33 11.37
CA LEU A 54 -0.43 1.93 10.68
C LEU A 54 -1.70 2.69 11.07
N HIS A 55 -2.34 3.24 10.04
CA HIS A 55 -3.79 3.43 10.01
C HIS A 55 -4.36 2.42 8.99
N ALA A 56 -5.34 1.63 9.41
CA ALA A 56 -6.06 0.72 8.53
C ALA A 56 -7.55 0.97 8.70
N GLN A 57 -8.20 1.45 7.65
CA GLN A 57 -9.61 1.84 7.66
C GLN A 57 -10.40 0.98 6.69
N VAL A 58 -11.54 0.49 7.16
CA VAL A 58 -12.52 -0.23 6.35
C VAL A 58 -13.75 0.65 6.18
N THR A 59 -14.11 0.94 4.93
CA THR A 59 -15.22 1.84 4.59
C THR A 59 -16.16 1.16 3.60
N GLU A 60 -17.45 1.24 3.85
CA GLU A 60 -18.50 0.74 2.94
C GLU A 60 -18.70 1.71 1.77
N ARG A 61 -18.95 1.17 0.57
CA ARG A 61 -19.30 1.94 -0.64
C ARG A 61 -20.77 1.80 -1.00
N ASP A 62 -21.23 2.70 -1.87
CA ASP A 62 -22.61 2.84 -2.34
C ASP A 62 -23.23 1.58 -2.99
N GLU A 63 -22.40 0.62 -3.43
CA GLU A 63 -22.83 -0.62 -4.11
C GLU A 63 -22.65 -1.89 -3.27
N GLY A 64 -22.32 -1.76 -1.98
CA GLY A 64 -22.13 -2.90 -1.05
C GLY A 64 -20.71 -3.48 -1.02
N ASP A 65 -19.80 -2.92 -1.81
CA ASP A 65 -18.36 -3.21 -1.76
C ASP A 65 -17.68 -2.53 -0.57
N TRP A 66 -16.57 -3.11 -0.11
CA TRP A 66 -15.83 -2.68 1.08
C TRP A 66 -14.40 -2.29 0.72
N TYR A 67 -14.04 -1.06 0.99
CA TYR A 67 -12.68 -0.57 0.77
C TYR A 67 -11.85 -0.76 2.02
N LEU A 68 -10.64 -1.27 1.84
CA LEU A 68 -9.59 -1.28 2.84
C LEU A 68 -8.51 -0.28 2.41
N GLN A 69 -8.32 0.76 3.21
CA GLN A 69 -7.19 1.66 3.09
C GLN A 69 -6.16 1.31 4.17
N VAL A 70 -4.89 1.19 3.79
CA VAL A 70 -3.79 0.91 4.70
C VAL A 70 -2.67 1.92 4.47
N SER A 71 -2.35 2.70 5.49
CA SER A 71 -1.20 3.62 5.47
C SER A 71 -0.03 2.96 6.16
N LYS A 72 1.11 2.85 5.48
CA LYS A 72 2.37 2.35 6.05
C LYS A 72 3.45 3.42 5.93
N VAL A 73 4.15 3.71 7.03
CA VAL A 73 5.40 4.47 6.97
C VAL A 73 6.51 3.53 6.53
N MET A 74 7.27 3.95 5.52
CA MET A 74 8.51 3.29 5.12
C MET A 74 9.70 4.10 5.60
N HIS A 75 10.66 3.43 6.23
CA HIS A 75 12.05 3.89 6.31
C HIS A 75 12.77 3.29 5.11
N VAL A 76 13.40 4.11 4.27
CA VAL A 76 14.10 3.67 3.04
C VAL A 76 15.57 3.41 3.33
#